data_AF-A0A917H6M2-F1
#
_entry.id   AF-A0A917H6M2-F1
#
_cell.length_a   1.000
_cell.length_b   1.000
_cell.length_c   1.000
_cell.angle_alpha   90.00
_cell.angle_beta   90.00
_cell.angle_gamma   90.00
#
_symmetry.space_group_name_H-M   'P 1'
#
loop_
_entity.id
_entity.type
_entity.pdbx_description
1 polymer ?
#
loop_
_entity_poly.entity_id
_entity_poly.type
_entity_poly.pdbx_seq_one_letter_code
_entity_poly.pdbx_strand_id
1 'polypeptide(L)'
;MTRIASLAAVLVLCGPLVSAQTPTAAPTPAPTAQAPATAPAPAVKPDLSGTWTLNLSKSDYDQVPPPQDEILVFSHNGSTFSVATTSDNERGKEVYTLPFTIDGNETPTPKGTFADTATLQFLSTKAEWDGTSLILTQKITYQGGAGTLKSTFTLSADGKTLTRMMHISVDQGEFDTTSVYDKQPVVAGA
;
A
#
# COMPACT_ATOMS: atom_id res chain seq x y z
N MET A 1 -36.26 15.07 -46.12
CA MET A 1 -35.28 15.65 -47.07
C MET A 1 -34.32 14.55 -47.47
N THR A 2 -34.51 14.06 -48.68
CA THR A 2 -33.72 13.05 -49.39
C THR A 2 -32.51 13.72 -50.02
N ARG A 3 -31.31 13.12 -49.93
CA ARG A 3 -30.34 13.09 -51.04
C ARG A 3 -29.55 11.78 -51.06
N ILE A 4 -29.89 10.99 -52.06
CA ILE A 4 -29.17 9.88 -52.66
C ILE A 4 -28.31 10.46 -53.80
N ALA A 5 -27.09 9.96 -53.99
CA ALA A 5 -26.41 9.67 -55.27
C ALA A 5 -24.98 9.14 -54.95
N SER A 6 -24.59 7.88 -55.22
CA SER A 6 -24.36 7.23 -56.54
C SER A 6 -23.12 7.83 -57.25
N LEU A 7 -22.10 7.14 -57.81
CA LEU A 7 -21.95 5.85 -58.52
C LEU A 7 -20.41 5.55 -58.55
N ALA A 8 -19.89 4.36 -58.21
CA ALA A 8 -19.67 3.13 -59.00
C ALA A 8 -18.38 3.08 -59.87
N ALA A 9 -17.63 1.99 -59.71
CA ALA A 9 -17.01 1.25 -60.81
C ALA A 9 -16.77 -0.22 -60.38
N VAL A 10 -17.62 -1.10 -60.88
CA VAL A 10 -17.49 -2.56 -60.86
C VAL A 10 -16.75 -2.97 -62.13
N LEU A 11 -15.86 -3.96 -62.06
CA LEU A 11 -15.61 -4.83 -63.20
C LEU A 11 -15.62 -6.30 -62.74
N VAL A 12 -16.59 -7.02 -63.30
CA VAL A 12 -16.85 -8.46 -63.22
C VAL A 12 -16.22 -9.12 -64.46
N LEU A 13 -15.90 -10.41 -64.37
CA LEU A 13 -16.12 -11.54 -65.33
C LEU A 13 -15.09 -12.64 -65.00
N CYS A 14 -15.37 -13.93 -64.80
CA CYS A 14 -16.32 -14.87 -65.41
C CYS A 14 -16.76 -15.99 -64.42
N GLY A 15 -17.96 -16.57 -64.60
CA GLY A 15 -18.43 -17.81 -63.93
C GLY A 15 -17.87 -19.11 -64.56
N PRO A 16 -18.45 -20.33 -64.39
CA PRO A 16 -19.76 -20.69 -63.81
C PRO A 16 -19.75 -21.85 -62.75
N LEU A 17 -20.96 -22.22 -62.32
CA LEU A 17 -21.40 -23.29 -61.41
C LEU A 17 -20.58 -24.60 -61.36
N VAL A 18 -20.34 -25.14 -60.15
CA VAL A 18 -20.34 -26.59 -59.92
C VAL A 18 -20.64 -26.99 -58.46
N SER A 19 -21.54 -27.97 -58.36
CA SER A 19 -21.82 -29.01 -57.36
C SER A 19 -21.24 -29.01 -55.94
N ALA A 20 -22.09 -29.47 -55.03
CA ALA A 20 -21.76 -29.95 -53.70
C ALA A 20 -20.56 -30.93 -53.71
N GLN A 21 -19.57 -30.66 -52.87
CA GLN A 21 -18.47 -31.54 -52.56
C GLN A 21 -18.28 -31.54 -51.05
N THR A 22 -18.58 -32.67 -50.41
CA THR A 22 -18.19 -32.97 -49.03
C THR A 22 -16.69 -32.76 -48.87
N PRO A 23 -16.22 -31.90 -47.94
CA PRO A 23 -14.80 -31.85 -47.62
C PRO A 23 -14.44 -33.13 -46.86
N THR A 24 -13.65 -33.96 -47.53
CA THR A 24 -12.81 -35.02 -46.98
C THR A 24 -12.20 -34.60 -45.65
N ALA A 25 -12.22 -35.51 -44.67
CA ALA A 25 -11.63 -35.32 -43.35
C ALA A 25 -10.16 -34.87 -43.46
N ALA A 26 -9.87 -33.66 -42.99
CA ALA A 26 -8.52 -33.19 -42.72
C ALA A 26 -7.96 -33.93 -41.49
N PRO A 27 -6.64 -34.20 -41.43
CA PRO A 27 -6.04 -34.86 -40.28
C PRO A 27 -6.22 -34.00 -39.03
N THR A 28 -6.67 -34.61 -37.95
CA THR A 28 -6.79 -34.00 -36.61
C THR A 28 -5.47 -33.31 -36.23
N PRO A 29 -5.44 -32.00 -35.95
CA PRO A 29 -4.28 -31.40 -35.31
C PRO A 29 -4.13 -32.04 -33.92
N ALA A 30 -2.94 -32.57 -33.63
CA ALA A 30 -2.58 -33.07 -32.31
C ALA A 30 -2.87 -32.01 -31.24
N PRO A 31 -3.30 -32.38 -30.02
CA PRO A 31 -3.52 -31.42 -28.96
C PRO A 31 -2.18 -30.74 -28.63
N THR A 32 -2.06 -29.45 -28.94
CA THR A 32 -1.00 -28.62 -28.39
C THR A 32 -1.14 -28.65 -26.88
N ALA A 33 -0.19 -29.26 -26.19
CA ALA A 33 -0.09 -29.23 -24.74
C ALA A 33 -0.08 -27.77 -24.27
N GLN A 34 -1.17 -27.32 -23.66
CA GLN A 34 -1.17 -26.04 -22.94
C GLN A 34 -0.19 -26.19 -21.79
N ALA A 35 0.87 -25.40 -21.80
CA ALA A 35 1.75 -25.26 -20.65
C ALA A 35 0.90 -24.83 -19.45
N PRO A 36 1.05 -25.46 -18.27
CA PRO A 36 0.27 -25.10 -17.10
C PRO A 36 0.49 -23.62 -16.78
N ALA A 37 -0.60 -22.88 -16.64
CA ALA A 37 -0.56 -21.52 -16.12
C ALA A 37 -0.02 -21.59 -14.68
N THR A 38 1.20 -21.11 -14.47
CA THR A 38 1.77 -20.97 -13.14
C THR A 38 0.96 -19.92 -12.40
N ALA A 39 0.12 -20.35 -11.44
CA ALA A 39 -0.51 -19.42 -10.50
C ALA A 39 0.60 -18.63 -9.78
N PRO A 40 0.48 -17.30 -9.61
CA PRO A 40 1.49 -16.52 -8.91
C PRO A 40 1.65 -17.08 -7.49
N ALA A 41 2.90 -17.32 -7.08
CA ALA A 41 3.21 -17.74 -5.72
C ALA A 41 2.71 -16.67 -4.73
N PRO A 42 2.26 -17.05 -3.52
CA PRO A 42 1.88 -16.08 -2.50
C PRO A 42 3.03 -15.09 -2.26
N ALA A 43 2.76 -13.79 -2.39
CA ALA A 43 3.76 -12.78 -2.06
C ALA A 43 4.16 -12.96 -0.58
N VAL A 44 5.44 -13.24 -0.34
CA VAL A 44 6.00 -13.29 1.02
C VAL A 44 5.91 -11.89 1.58
N LYS A 45 5.22 -11.74 2.70
CA LYS A 45 5.09 -10.46 3.41
C LYS A 45 6.47 -10.07 3.95
N PRO A 46 6.97 -8.85 3.68
CA PRO A 46 8.26 -8.42 4.20
C PRO A 46 8.24 -8.34 5.73
N ASP A 47 9.39 -8.60 6.35
CA ASP A 47 9.58 -8.37 7.78
C ASP A 47 10.03 -6.93 8.01
N LEU A 48 9.15 -6.13 8.63
CA LEU A 48 9.38 -4.72 8.94
C LEU A 48 10.16 -4.55 10.26
N SER A 49 10.44 -5.63 10.98
CA SER A 49 11.09 -5.56 12.29
C SER A 49 12.43 -4.86 12.25
N GLY A 50 12.66 -4.06 13.28
CA GLY A 50 13.90 -3.32 13.50
C GLY A 50 13.66 -1.88 13.92
N THR A 51 14.77 -1.18 14.12
CA THR A 51 14.80 0.23 14.43
C THR A 51 15.04 1.03 13.16
N TRP A 52 14.23 2.05 12.94
CA TRP A 52 14.17 2.85 11.73
C TRP A 52 14.31 4.31 12.11
N THR A 53 15.33 4.98 11.59
CA THR A 53 15.56 6.40 11.87
C THR A 53 15.17 7.23 10.66
N LEU A 54 14.43 8.30 10.91
CA LEU A 54 13.94 9.18 9.86
C LEU A 54 15.09 9.83 9.09
N ASN A 55 14.98 9.78 7.77
CA ASN A 55 15.82 10.48 6.84
C ASN A 55 15.04 11.69 6.30
N LEU A 56 15.17 12.84 6.97
CA LEU A 56 14.49 14.08 6.56
C LEU A 56 14.88 14.51 5.15
N SER A 57 16.11 14.28 4.72
CA SER A 57 16.58 14.67 3.38
C SER A 57 15.92 13.90 2.23
N LYS A 58 15.32 12.75 2.51
CA LYS A 58 14.58 11.92 1.54
C LYS A 58 13.06 11.97 1.77
N SER A 59 12.61 12.69 2.78
CA SER A 59 11.21 12.76 3.17
C SER A 59 10.56 14.00 2.58
N ASP A 60 9.24 13.95 2.42
CA ASP A 60 8.40 15.03 1.94
C ASP A 60 7.20 15.19 2.86
N TYR A 61 6.96 16.39 3.37
CA TYR A 61 5.84 16.68 4.26
C TYR A 61 4.87 17.70 3.67
N ASP A 62 5.11 18.18 2.44
CA ASP A 62 4.34 19.23 1.78
C ASP A 62 4.03 20.40 2.74
N GLN A 63 2.77 20.54 3.15
CA GLN A 63 2.28 21.62 4.02
C GLN A 63 2.28 21.27 5.51
N VAL A 64 2.60 20.02 5.86
CA VAL A 64 2.71 19.56 7.25
C VAL A 64 4.12 19.91 7.76
N PRO A 65 4.27 20.57 8.92
CA PRO A 65 5.58 20.78 9.50
C PRO A 65 6.29 19.43 9.78
N PRO A 66 7.52 19.21 9.27
CA PRO A 66 8.24 17.98 9.53
C PRO A 66 8.67 17.91 11.01
N PRO A 67 8.84 16.70 11.57
CA PRO A 67 9.54 16.55 12.84
C PRO A 67 11.02 16.92 12.70
N GLN A 68 11.67 17.23 13.82
CA GLN A 68 13.13 17.38 13.89
C GLN A 68 13.83 16.03 13.84
N ASP A 69 13.26 15.03 14.50
CA ASP A 69 13.67 13.63 14.42
C ASP A 69 12.50 12.68 14.67
N GLU A 70 12.65 11.46 14.16
CA GLU A 70 11.73 10.36 14.46
C GLU A 70 12.46 9.02 14.40
N ILE A 71 12.16 8.15 15.35
CA ILE A 71 12.60 6.76 15.41
C ILE A 71 11.36 5.87 15.54
N LEU A 72 11.25 4.90 14.64
CA LEU A 72 10.26 3.83 14.71
C LEU A 72 10.94 2.52 15.09
N VAL A 73 10.36 1.77 16.02
CA VAL A 73 10.76 0.39 16.33
C VAL A 73 9.60 -0.53 16.04
N PHE A 74 9.68 -1.25 14.93
CA PHE A 74 8.75 -2.31 14.60
C PHE A 74 9.18 -3.61 15.26
N SER A 75 8.23 -4.29 15.89
CA SER A 75 8.42 -5.64 16.42
C SER A 75 7.15 -6.47 16.24
N HIS A 76 7.31 -7.79 16.17
CA HIS A 76 6.16 -8.69 16.18
C HIS A 76 6.46 -9.99 16.92
N ASN A 77 5.40 -10.60 17.44
CA ASN A 77 5.40 -11.95 17.98
C ASN A 77 4.17 -12.67 17.40
N GLY A 78 4.40 -13.56 16.44
CA GLY A 78 3.31 -14.18 15.68
C GLY A 78 2.50 -13.12 14.92
N SER A 79 1.20 -13.06 15.17
CA SER A 79 0.25 -12.13 14.55
C SER A 79 0.11 -10.79 15.28
N THR A 80 0.78 -10.61 16.42
CA THR A 80 0.75 -9.38 17.21
C THR A 80 1.96 -8.53 16.85
N PHE A 81 1.70 -7.31 16.43
CA PHE A 81 2.70 -6.32 16.05
C PHE A 81 2.67 -5.14 17.02
N SER A 82 3.78 -4.43 17.08
CA SER A 82 3.82 -3.11 17.69
C SER A 82 4.76 -2.18 16.93
N VAL A 83 4.41 -0.90 16.95
CA VAL A 83 5.28 0.18 16.51
C VAL A 83 5.50 1.13 17.68
N ALA A 84 6.73 1.18 18.20
CA ALA A 84 7.14 2.21 19.14
C ALA A 84 7.66 3.42 18.36
N THR A 85 7.19 4.60 18.73
CA THR A 85 7.56 5.86 18.09
C THR A 85 8.18 6.78 19.12
N THR A 86 9.34 7.34 18.78
CA THR A 86 9.91 8.51 19.44
C THR A 86 10.04 9.58 18.40
N SER A 87 9.42 10.74 18.61
CA SER A 87 9.52 11.87 17.68
C SER A 87 9.72 13.18 18.45
N ASP A 88 10.59 14.03 17.93
CA ASP A 88 10.69 15.43 18.34
C ASP A 88 10.08 16.30 17.24
N ASN A 89 9.11 17.14 17.59
CA ASN A 89 8.42 18.02 16.67
C ASN A 89 8.12 19.38 17.35
N GLU A 90 7.56 20.33 16.60
CA GLU A 90 7.28 21.67 17.13
C GLU A 90 6.32 21.69 18.33
N ARG A 91 5.52 20.62 18.53
CA ARG A 91 4.61 20.45 19.68
C ARG A 91 5.30 19.80 20.88
N GLY A 92 6.56 19.41 20.74
CA GLY A 92 7.37 18.74 21.75
C GLY A 92 7.62 17.27 21.46
N LYS A 93 8.27 16.61 22.41
CA LYS A 93 8.66 15.21 22.29
C LYS A 93 7.49 14.27 22.55
N GLU A 94 7.25 13.37 21.61
CA GLU A 94 6.25 12.31 21.67
C GLU A 94 6.95 10.95 21.82
N VAL A 95 6.50 10.13 22.77
CA VAL A 95 7.00 8.76 22.98
C VAL A 95 5.80 7.85 23.28
N TYR A 96 5.53 6.90 22.40
CA TYR A 96 4.39 5.99 22.55
C TYR A 96 4.62 4.67 21.81
N THR A 97 3.86 3.65 22.19
CA THR A 97 3.84 2.35 21.50
C THR A 97 2.41 1.98 21.14
N LEU A 98 2.17 1.66 19.87
CA LEU A 98 0.87 1.23 19.37
C LEU A 98 0.90 -0.28 19.08
N PRO A 99 0.11 -1.10 19.80
CA PRO A 99 -0.11 -2.49 19.44
C PRO A 99 -1.15 -2.60 18.33
N PHE A 100 -1.00 -3.61 17.46
CA PHE A 100 -2.02 -3.97 16.49
C PHE A 100 -1.89 -5.43 16.05
N THR A 101 -2.98 -5.99 15.55
CA THR A 101 -3.02 -7.31 14.89
C THR A 101 -3.20 -7.14 13.39
N ILE A 102 -2.72 -8.12 12.63
CA ILE A 102 -2.75 -8.09 11.15
C ILE A 102 -3.92 -8.87 10.54
N ASP A 103 -4.92 -9.16 11.36
CA ASP A 103 -6.13 -9.91 11.02
C ASP A 103 -7.24 -9.01 10.42
N GLY A 104 -6.94 -7.73 10.17
CA GLY A 104 -7.91 -6.75 9.68
C GLY A 104 -8.88 -6.24 10.75
N ASN A 105 -8.74 -6.67 12.00
CA ASN A 105 -9.56 -6.18 13.11
C ASN A 105 -8.98 -4.87 13.67
N GLU A 106 -9.87 -4.09 14.28
CA GLU A 106 -9.51 -2.85 14.95
C GLU A 106 -8.95 -3.15 16.35
N THR A 107 -7.70 -2.77 16.59
CA THR A 107 -7.05 -2.88 17.91
C THR A 107 -7.14 -1.53 18.63
N PRO A 108 -7.75 -1.43 19.82
CA PRO A 108 -7.79 -0.19 20.58
C PRO A 108 -6.41 0.16 21.14
N THR A 109 -6.09 1.44 21.17
CA THR A 109 -4.91 1.94 21.87
C THR A 109 -5.08 1.73 23.39
N PRO A 110 -4.07 1.21 24.10
CA PRO A 110 -4.12 1.08 25.54
C PRO A 110 -4.36 2.41 26.25
N LYS A 111 -5.15 2.38 27.33
CA LYS A 111 -5.38 3.57 28.15
C LYS A 111 -4.06 4.05 28.76
N GLY A 112 -3.82 5.35 28.73
CA GLY A 112 -2.61 5.97 29.27
C GLY A 112 -1.42 5.99 28.31
N THR A 113 -1.58 5.52 27.07
CA THR A 113 -0.55 5.70 26.02
C THR A 113 -0.33 7.18 25.69
N PHE A 114 -1.39 8.00 25.76
CA PHE A 114 -1.34 9.45 25.56
C PHE A 114 -1.88 10.17 26.80
N ALA A 115 -1.36 11.36 27.08
CA ALA A 115 -1.97 12.26 28.06
C ALA A 115 -3.31 12.78 27.51
N ASP A 116 -4.29 13.02 28.38
CA ASP A 116 -5.61 13.53 27.98
C ASP A 116 -5.51 14.89 27.26
N THR A 117 -4.44 15.65 27.53
CA THR A 117 -4.14 16.95 26.91
C THR A 117 -3.27 16.85 25.66
N ALA A 118 -2.92 15.63 25.20
CA ALA A 118 -2.12 15.46 23.99
C ALA A 118 -2.88 15.95 22.76
N THR A 119 -2.19 16.74 21.94
CA THR A 119 -2.74 17.33 20.71
C THR A 119 -3.17 16.26 19.70
N LEU A 120 -2.40 15.17 19.61
CA LEU A 120 -2.72 14.01 18.79
C LEU A 120 -2.85 12.79 19.69
N GLN A 121 -3.93 12.03 19.55
CA GLN A 121 -4.11 10.75 20.23
C GLN A 121 -4.58 9.71 19.22
N PHE A 122 -3.93 8.55 19.22
CA PHE A 122 -4.42 7.40 18.46
C PHE A 122 -5.43 6.67 19.32
N LEU A 123 -6.64 6.47 18.82
CA LEU A 123 -7.71 5.76 19.52
C LEU A 123 -7.67 4.26 19.23
N SER A 124 -7.36 3.92 17.99
CA SER A 124 -7.31 2.54 17.52
C SER A 124 -6.51 2.42 16.23
N THR A 125 -6.06 1.20 15.93
CA THR A 125 -5.34 0.84 14.72
C THR A 125 -5.93 -0.44 14.13
N LYS A 126 -6.37 -0.39 12.88
CA LYS A 126 -6.64 -1.55 12.03
C LYS A 126 -5.45 -1.75 11.10
N ALA A 127 -4.96 -2.99 10.98
CA ALA A 127 -3.85 -3.29 10.08
C ALA A 127 -4.20 -4.41 9.08
N GLU A 128 -3.75 -4.26 7.84
CA GLU A 128 -3.89 -5.27 6.79
C GLU A 128 -2.73 -5.21 5.79
N TRP A 129 -2.48 -6.31 5.10
CA TRP A 129 -1.50 -6.36 4.01
C TRP A 129 -2.19 -6.14 2.67
N ASP A 130 -1.64 -5.22 1.87
CA ASP A 130 -1.96 -5.07 0.46
C ASP A 130 -0.71 -5.40 -0.36
N GLY A 131 -0.67 -6.62 -0.91
CA GLY A 131 0.54 -7.18 -1.51
C GLY A 131 1.71 -7.23 -0.51
N THR A 132 2.77 -6.45 -0.78
CA THR A 132 3.95 -6.32 0.08
C THR A 132 3.92 -5.07 0.96
N SER A 133 2.81 -4.33 0.98
CA SER A 133 2.65 -3.10 1.74
C SER A 133 1.82 -3.34 2.99
N LEU A 134 2.28 -2.85 4.14
CA LEU A 134 1.51 -2.87 5.37
C LEU A 134 0.68 -1.58 5.47
N ILE A 135 -0.65 -1.73 5.52
CA ILE A 135 -1.58 -0.61 5.65
C ILE A 135 -2.08 -0.54 7.09
N LEU A 136 -1.89 0.60 7.75
CA LEU A 136 -2.51 0.92 9.04
C LEU A 136 -3.57 1.99 8.81
N THR A 137 -4.81 1.71 9.21
CA THR A 137 -5.89 2.70 9.27
C THR A 137 -6.20 2.99 10.73
N GLN A 138 -6.04 4.24 11.12
CA GLN A 138 -6.07 4.66 12.51
C GLN A 138 -7.15 5.69 12.73
N LYS A 139 -7.95 5.51 13.79
CA LYS A 139 -8.82 6.58 14.29
C LYS A 139 -8.00 7.42 15.25
N ILE A 140 -8.08 8.73 15.11
CA ILE A 140 -7.33 9.67 15.93
C ILE A 140 -8.24 10.75 16.50
N THR A 141 -7.77 11.43 17.53
CA THR A 141 -8.19 12.80 17.81
C THR A 141 -7.04 13.76 17.53
N TYR A 142 -7.36 14.90 16.92
CA TYR A 142 -6.41 15.98 16.68
C TYR A 142 -7.02 17.30 17.17
N GLN A 143 -6.35 17.97 18.12
CA GLN A 143 -6.86 19.17 18.80
C GLN A 143 -8.27 18.97 19.39
N GLY A 144 -8.58 17.75 19.82
CA GLY A 144 -9.90 17.37 20.36
C GLY A 144 -10.97 17.05 19.31
N GLY A 145 -10.73 17.34 18.02
CA GLY A 145 -11.57 16.92 16.90
C GLY A 145 -11.29 15.47 16.50
N ALA A 146 -12.26 14.80 15.87
CA ALA A 146 -12.07 13.46 15.34
C ALA A 146 -11.31 13.50 14.01
N GLY A 147 -10.51 12.47 13.74
CA GLY A 147 -9.81 12.33 12.47
C GLY A 147 -9.46 10.89 12.14
N THR A 148 -8.89 10.71 10.95
CA THR A 148 -8.37 9.42 10.50
C THR A 148 -6.99 9.58 9.89
N LEU A 149 -6.13 8.60 10.12
CA LEU A 149 -4.79 8.53 9.54
C LEU A 149 -4.62 7.17 8.86
N LYS A 150 -4.28 7.18 7.57
CA LYS A 150 -3.92 5.97 6.83
C LYS A 150 -2.43 5.98 6.55
N SER A 151 -1.68 5.06 7.16
CA SER A 151 -0.26 4.85 6.89
C SER A 151 -0.06 3.65 5.97
N THR A 152 0.74 3.82 4.92
CA THR A 152 1.20 2.75 4.03
C THR A 152 2.70 2.58 4.19
N PHE A 153 3.12 1.42 4.69
CA PHE A 153 4.51 1.07 4.87
C PHE A 153 4.99 0.15 3.76
N THR A 154 6.09 0.51 3.11
CA THR A 154 6.77 -0.30 2.10
C THR A 154 8.24 -0.47 2.45
N LEU A 155 8.75 -1.70 2.31
CA LEU A 155 10.14 -2.03 2.54
C LEU A 155 10.88 -2.14 1.20
N SER A 156 12.05 -1.52 1.09
CA SER A 156 12.94 -1.68 -0.08
C SER A 156 13.39 -3.14 -0.24
N ALA A 157 13.73 -3.52 -1.47
CA ALA A 157 14.16 -4.90 -1.77
C ALA A 157 15.41 -5.34 -0.98
N ASP A 158 16.28 -4.39 -0.59
CA ASP A 158 17.45 -4.67 0.24
C ASP A 158 17.16 -4.68 1.75
N GLY A 159 15.92 -4.39 2.16
CA GLY A 159 15.49 -4.37 3.55
C GLY A 159 16.07 -3.22 4.39
N LYS A 160 16.67 -2.20 3.77
CA LYS A 160 17.39 -1.11 4.45
C LYS A 160 16.63 0.21 4.49
N THR A 161 15.60 0.37 3.66
CA THR A 161 14.80 1.59 3.60
C THR A 161 13.34 1.24 3.82
N LEU A 162 12.73 1.85 4.84
CA LEU A 162 11.30 1.80 5.07
C LEU A 162 10.71 3.13 4.60
N THR A 163 9.63 3.09 3.84
CA THR A 163 8.87 4.30 3.47
C THR A 163 7.51 4.24 4.11
N ARG A 164 7.09 5.32 4.76
CA ARG A 164 5.75 5.53 5.30
C ARG A 164 5.09 6.65 4.53
N MET A 165 4.06 6.33 3.74
CA MET A 165 3.16 7.33 3.17
C MET A 165 1.96 7.48 4.09
N MET A 166 1.64 8.69 4.52
CA MET A 166 0.47 8.95 5.35
C MET A 166 -0.51 9.82 4.58
N HIS A 167 -1.78 9.43 4.63
CA HIS A 167 -2.92 10.28 4.29
C HIS A 167 -3.66 10.62 5.59
N ILE A 168 -3.73 11.91 5.91
CA ILE A 168 -4.27 12.44 7.16
C ILE A 168 -5.55 13.20 6.81
N SER A 169 -6.66 12.87 7.47
CA SER A 169 -7.93 13.57 7.34
C SER A 169 -8.38 14.07 8.71
N VAL A 170 -8.44 15.39 8.87
CA VAL A 170 -8.89 16.10 10.08
C VAL A 170 -9.79 17.27 9.68
N ASP A 171 -10.41 17.93 10.66
CA ASP A 171 -11.31 19.07 10.40
C ASP A 171 -10.66 20.22 9.61
N GLN A 172 -9.33 20.37 9.71
CA GLN A 172 -8.58 21.39 8.98
C GLN A 172 -8.35 21.06 7.49
N GLY A 173 -8.58 19.81 7.09
CA GLY A 173 -8.38 19.34 5.72
C GLY A 173 -7.70 17.98 5.63
N GLU A 174 -7.31 17.65 4.41
CA GLU A 174 -6.57 16.43 4.08
C GLU A 174 -5.12 16.78 3.74
N PHE A 175 -4.19 15.96 4.21
CA PHE A 175 -2.76 16.16 4.01
C PHE A 175 -2.08 14.83 3.71
N ASP A 176 -1.11 14.87 2.81
CA ASP A 176 -0.27 13.71 2.50
C ASP A 176 1.18 13.99 2.93
N THR A 177 1.83 12.97 3.48
CA THR A 177 3.25 13.04 3.84
C THR A 177 3.93 11.74 3.46
N THR A 178 5.22 11.81 3.13
CA THR A 178 6.10 10.68 2.88
C THR A 178 7.31 10.78 3.80
N SER A 179 7.41 9.86 4.76
CA SER A 179 8.57 9.71 5.62
C SER A 179 9.42 8.53 5.13
N VAL A 180 10.70 8.78 4.88
CA VAL A 180 11.68 7.75 4.50
C VAL A 180 12.60 7.48 5.68
N TYR A 181 12.80 6.21 6.03
CA TYR A 181 13.65 5.79 7.14
C TYR A 181 14.77 4.88 6.69
N ASP A 182 15.92 5.04 7.32
CA ASP A 182 17.05 4.13 7.17
C ASP A 182 17.07 3.15 8.35
N LYS A 183 17.26 1.86 8.05
CA LYS A 183 17.37 0.81 9.07
C LYS A 183 18.62 1.03 9.90
N GLN A 184 18.48 1.05 11.21
CA GLN A 184 19.63 1.08 12.10
C GLN A 184 20.30 -0.29 12.14
N PRO A 185 21.64 -0.34 12.22
CA PRO A 185 22.34 -1.58 12.44
C PRO A 185 21.89 -2.19 13.79
N VAL A 186 21.70 -3.51 13.81
CA VAL A 186 21.52 -4.22 15.08
C VAL A 186 22.83 -4.08 15.84
N VAL A 187 22.84 -3.31 16.92
CA VAL A 187 23.99 -3.25 17.82
C VAL A 187 24.04 -4.59 18.55
N ALA A 188 24.78 -5.54 18.00
CA ALA A 188 25.01 -6.83 18.63
C ALA A 188 25.99 -6.61 19.80
N GLY A 189 25.46 -6.59 21.02
CA GLY A 189 26.24 -6.76 22.24
C GLY A 189 26.37 -5.52 23.12
N ALA A 190 25.72 -5.59 24.28
CA ALA A 190 26.34 -5.30 25.57
C ALA A 190 26.20 -6.57 26.42
#